data_AF-A0A1L3ZB72-F1
#
_entry.id   AF-A0A1L3ZB72-F1
#
_cell.length_a   1.000
_cell.length_b   1.000
_cell.length_c   1.000
_cell.angle_alpha   90.00
_cell.angle_beta   90.00
_cell.angle_gamma   90.00
#
_symmetry.space_group_name_H-M   'P 1'
#
loop_
_entity.id
_entity.type
_entity.pdbx_description
1 polymer ?
#
loop_
_entity_poly.entity_id
_entity_poly.type
_entity_poly.pdbx_seq_one_letter_code
_entity_poly.pdbx_strand_id
1 'polypeptide(L)'
;MREWNAKNLDKVRDRHRTYKRKNPEKFRDSQLRTNFGISSRKYDEMLAEQGEKCAACRTPQPQLKRRLAVDHCHSSGQVRGLLCSNCNTALGLTRDDPLILEGLISYLKITRTDQQEKRHEK
;
A
#
# COMPACT_ATOMS: atom_id res chain seq x y z
N MET A 1 -20.64 22.83 20.22
CA MET A 1 -20.08 22.38 18.92
C MET A 1 -20.20 20.88 18.68
N ARG A 2 -20.02 20.00 19.69
CA ARG A 2 -20.12 18.53 19.56
C ARG A 2 -21.54 18.02 19.21
N GLU A 3 -22.59 18.64 19.74
CA GLU A 3 -23.98 18.17 19.57
C GLU A 3 -24.61 18.50 18.20
N TRP A 4 -24.16 19.58 17.53
CA TRP A 4 -24.65 19.95 16.18
C TRP A 4 -24.18 18.97 15.10
N ASN A 5 -22.94 18.47 15.23
CA ASN A 5 -22.34 17.52 14.30
C ASN A 5 -23.02 16.14 14.35
N ALA A 6 -23.45 15.68 15.54
CA ALA A 6 -24.13 14.39 15.71
C ALA A 6 -25.49 14.34 15.00
N LYS A 7 -26.25 15.45 15.03
CA LYS A 7 -27.58 15.56 14.38
C LYS A 7 -27.52 15.85 12.88
N ASN A 8 -26.33 16.13 12.33
CA ASN A 8 -26.13 16.46 10.91
C ASN A 8 -25.08 15.57 10.23
N LEU A 9 -24.75 14.41 10.82
CA LEU A 9 -23.73 13.48 10.32
C LEU A 9 -23.91 13.15 8.84
N ASP A 10 -25.14 12.90 8.40
CA ASP A 10 -25.41 12.55 7.00
C ASP A 10 -25.17 13.72 6.05
N LYS A 11 -25.56 14.95 6.43
CA LYS A 11 -25.28 16.16 5.64
C LYS A 11 -23.78 16.47 5.59
N VAL A 12 -23.05 16.25 6.68
CA VAL A 12 -21.59 16.43 6.73
C VAL A 12 -20.89 15.38 5.86
N ARG A 13 -21.32 14.11 5.95
CA ARG A 13 -20.82 13.00 5.11
C ARG A 13 -21.09 13.24 3.63
N ASP A 14 -22.29 13.69 3.28
CA ASP A 14 -22.69 13.94 1.90
C ASP A 14 -21.93 15.14 1.29
N ARG A 15 -21.76 16.22 2.07
CA ARG A 15 -20.89 17.34 1.68
C ARG A 15 -19.45 16.88 1.45
N HIS A 16 -18.89 16.08 2.36
CA HIS A 16 -17.53 15.57 2.23
C HIS A 16 -17.38 14.64 1.00
N ARG A 17 -18.35 13.76 0.76
CA ARG A 17 -18.40 12.90 -0.43
C ARG A 17 -18.46 13.74 -1.71
N THR A 18 -19.28 14.77 -1.74
CA THR A 18 -19.41 15.69 -2.88
C THR A 18 -18.12 16.47 -3.13
N TYR A 19 -17.48 16.97 -2.07
CA TYR A 19 -16.19 17.66 -2.17
C TYR A 19 -15.11 16.75 -2.75
N LYS A 20 -14.97 15.52 -2.23
CA LYS A 20 -14.01 14.51 -2.71
C LYS A 20 -14.22 14.18 -4.18
N ARG A 21 -15.49 14.04 -4.61
CA ARG A 21 -15.83 13.76 -6.01
C ARG A 21 -15.45 14.92 -6.94
N LYS A 22 -15.66 16.17 -6.51
CA LYS A 22 -15.33 17.38 -7.30
C LYS A 22 -13.83 17.73 -7.29
N ASN A 23 -13.08 17.29 -6.26
CA ASN A 23 -11.68 17.67 -6.06
C ASN A 23 -10.78 16.46 -5.73
N PRO A 24 -10.72 15.44 -6.60
CA PRO A 24 -10.02 14.19 -6.30
C PRO A 24 -8.51 14.38 -6.06
N GLU A 25 -7.86 15.26 -6.84
CA GLU A 25 -6.42 15.50 -6.71
C GLU A 25 -6.06 16.27 -5.44
N LYS A 26 -6.78 17.36 -5.14
CA LYS A 26 -6.59 18.13 -3.89
C LYS A 26 -6.82 17.25 -2.67
N PHE A 27 -7.86 16.41 -2.72
CA PHE A 27 -8.12 15.45 -1.65
C PHE A 27 -6.97 14.46 -1.49
N ARG A 28 -6.45 13.91 -2.59
CA ARG A 28 -5.31 12.99 -2.56
C ARG A 28 -4.04 13.65 -2.00
N ASP A 29 -3.68 14.84 -2.47
CA ASP A 29 -2.50 15.56 -1.97
C ASP A 29 -2.63 15.84 -0.47
N SER A 30 -3.81 16.27 -0.01
CA SER A 30 -4.09 16.45 1.42
C SER A 30 -3.93 15.15 2.22
N GLN A 31 -4.40 14.01 1.70
CA GLN A 31 -4.21 12.70 2.35
C GLN A 31 -2.74 12.30 2.40
N LEU A 32 -1.99 12.49 1.31
CA LEU A 32 -0.56 12.16 1.27
C LEU A 32 0.23 12.99 2.29
N ARG A 33 -0.07 14.28 2.39
CA ARG A 33 0.58 15.19 3.35
C ARG A 33 0.25 14.80 4.79
N THR A 34 -1.02 14.54 5.07
CA THR A 34 -1.48 14.26 6.44
C THR A 34 -0.98 12.91 6.94
N ASN A 35 -1.01 11.88 6.08
CA ASN A 35 -0.72 10.52 6.50
C ASN A 35 0.75 10.15 6.39
N PHE A 36 1.49 10.76 5.45
CA PHE A 36 2.85 10.34 5.10
C PHE A 36 3.84 11.50 5.00
N GLY A 37 3.41 12.74 5.19
CA GLY A 37 4.29 13.91 5.11
C GLY A 37 4.80 14.25 3.70
N ILE A 38 4.25 13.64 2.64
CA ILE A 38 4.69 13.86 1.25
C ILE A 38 3.61 14.55 0.40
N SER A 39 4.04 15.31 -0.61
CA SER A 39 3.13 15.87 -1.61
C SER A 39 2.80 14.86 -2.71
N SER A 40 1.76 15.14 -3.51
CA SER A 40 1.48 14.41 -4.75
C SER A 40 2.69 14.40 -5.69
N ARG A 41 3.38 15.53 -5.82
CA ARG A 41 4.60 15.64 -6.61
C ARG A 41 5.69 14.69 -6.10
N LYS A 42 5.92 14.63 -4.78
CA LYS A 42 6.93 13.72 -4.23
C LYS A 42 6.55 12.25 -4.43
N TYR A 43 5.26 11.92 -4.35
CA TYR A 43 4.78 10.58 -4.72
C TYR A 43 5.12 10.26 -6.18
N ASP A 44 4.88 11.19 -7.11
CA ASP A 44 5.13 10.96 -8.54
C ASP A 44 6.64 10.85 -8.83
N GLU A 45 7.48 11.61 -8.14
CA GLU A 45 8.96 11.47 -8.18
C GLU A 45 9.38 10.07 -7.71
N MET A 46 8.86 9.58 -6.58
CA MET A 46 9.14 8.22 -6.10
C MET A 46 8.66 7.14 -7.08
N LEU A 47 7.51 7.35 -7.73
CA LEU A 47 6.99 6.42 -8.73
C LEU A 47 7.93 6.33 -9.93
N ALA A 48 8.42 7.47 -10.41
CA ALA A 48 9.39 7.54 -11.50
C ALA A 48 10.72 6.89 -11.12
N GLU A 49 11.27 7.20 -9.93
CA GLU A 49 12.49 6.59 -9.39
C GLU A 49 12.39 5.05 -9.31
N GLN A 50 11.21 4.50 -9.03
CA GLN A 50 10.97 3.07 -9.01
C GLN A 50 10.80 2.42 -10.39
N GLY A 51 10.77 3.22 -11.47
CA GLY A 51 10.47 2.78 -12.83
C GLY A 51 9.01 2.39 -13.00
N GLU A 52 8.10 3.12 -12.34
CA GLU A 52 6.64 2.93 -12.37
C GLU A 52 6.18 1.53 -11.93
N LYS A 53 6.93 0.91 -11.02
CA LYS A 53 6.74 -0.48 -10.57
C LYS A 53 6.69 -0.56 -9.05
N CYS A 54 6.01 -1.58 -8.54
CA CYS A 54 6.09 -1.97 -7.14
C CYS A 54 7.56 -2.13 -6.72
N ALA A 55 7.97 -1.55 -5.59
CA ALA A 55 9.36 -1.67 -5.11
C ALA A 55 9.74 -3.14 -4.79
N ALA A 56 8.79 -3.94 -4.30
CA ALA A 56 9.01 -5.34 -3.96
C ALA A 56 8.87 -6.30 -5.15
N CYS A 57 7.65 -6.50 -5.68
CA CYS A 57 7.41 -7.50 -6.73
C CYS A 57 7.66 -7.01 -8.16
N ARG A 58 8.04 -5.74 -8.34
CA ARG A 58 8.31 -5.11 -9.64
C ARG A 58 7.15 -5.12 -10.65
N THR A 59 5.93 -5.46 -10.24
CA THR A 59 4.74 -5.35 -11.09
C THR A 59 4.50 -3.88 -11.49
N PRO A 60 4.39 -3.57 -12.79
CA PRO A 60 4.12 -2.22 -13.28
C PRO A 60 2.77 -1.66 -12.83
N GLN A 61 2.72 -0.36 -12.55
CA GLN A 61 1.51 0.38 -12.18
C GLN A 61 0.34 0.18 -13.17
N PRO A 62 0.54 0.13 -14.50
CA PRO A 62 -0.55 -0.14 -15.46
C PRO A 62 -1.18 -1.52 -15.33
N GLN A 63 -0.48 -2.51 -14.77
CA GLN A 63 -1.01 -3.87 -14.57
C GLN A 63 -1.79 -4.02 -13.24
N LEU A 64 -1.81 -2.98 -12.41
CA LEU A 64 -2.45 -2.99 -11.11
C LEU A 64 -3.82 -2.32 -11.16
N LYS A 65 -4.81 -2.93 -10.48
CA LYS A 65 -6.16 -2.34 -10.33
C LYS A 65 -6.18 -1.05 -9.51
N ARG A 66 -5.13 -0.80 -8.71
CA ARG A 66 -5.01 0.34 -7.81
C ARG A 66 -3.64 0.98 -7.96
N ARG A 67 -3.55 2.26 -7.58
CA ARG A 67 -2.26 2.94 -7.42
C ARG A 67 -1.40 2.22 -6.37
N LEU A 68 -0.09 2.26 -6.55
CA LEU A 68 0.84 1.79 -5.53
C LEU A 68 0.58 2.54 -4.22
N ALA A 69 0.58 1.82 -3.11
CA ALA A 69 0.43 2.35 -1.77
C ALA A 69 1.77 2.90 -1.28
N VAL A 70 1.73 4.00 -0.51
CA VAL A 70 2.90 4.50 0.20
C VAL A 70 3.16 3.58 1.39
N ASP A 71 4.28 2.89 1.34
CA ASP A 71 4.79 2.09 2.44
C ASP A 71 5.69 2.94 3.33
N HIS A 72 5.49 2.83 4.64
CA HIS A 72 6.23 3.60 5.65
C HIS A 72 6.44 2.75 6.90
N CYS A 73 7.54 3.00 7.59
CA CYS A 73 7.81 2.36 8.87
C CYS A 73 6.87 2.93 9.94
N HIS A 74 6.09 2.08 10.59
CA HIS A 74 5.12 2.52 11.61
C HIS A 74 5.77 3.08 12.90
N SER A 75 7.05 2.78 13.16
CA SER A 75 7.77 3.30 14.34
C SER A 75 8.43 4.65 14.10
N SER A 76 9.04 4.87 12.92
CA SER A 76 9.74 6.11 12.59
C SER A 76 8.92 7.09 11.74
N GLY A 77 7.84 6.62 11.12
CA GLY A 77 7.08 7.39 10.12
C GLY A 77 7.82 7.54 8.78
N GLN A 78 9.03 6.98 8.64
CA GLN A 78 9.82 7.13 7.44
C GLN A 78 9.21 6.35 6.27
N VAL A 79 8.96 7.04 5.16
CA VAL A 79 8.51 6.44 3.91
C VAL A 79 9.63 5.56 3.33
N ARG A 80 9.30 4.30 3.03
CA ARG A 80 10.23 3.30 2.46
C ARG A 80 10.13 3.22 0.94
N GLY A 81 8.93 3.34 0.39
CA GLY A 81 8.69 3.24 -1.05
C GLY A 81 7.22 3.06 -1.41
N LEU A 82 6.95 2.71 -2.67
CA LEU A 82 5.62 2.44 -3.19
C LEU A 82 5.44 0.95 -3.50
N LEU A 83 4.43 0.33 -2.87
CA LEU A 83 4.14 -1.11 -2.98
C LEU A 83 2.77 -1.37 -3.61
N CYS A 84 2.60 -2.49 -4.31
CA CYS A 84 1.26 -2.93 -4.71
C CYS A 84 0.45 -3.37 -3.47
N SER A 85 -0.88 -3.41 -3.57
CA SER A 85 -1.74 -3.77 -2.42
C SER A 85 -1.38 -5.12 -1.80
N ASN A 86 -0.98 -6.08 -2.62
CA ASN A 86 -0.68 -7.43 -2.15
C ASN A 86 0.65 -7.45 -1.38
N CYS A 87 1.70 -6.81 -1.92
CA CYS A 87 2.99 -6.71 -1.23
C CYS A 87 2.88 -5.91 0.07
N ASN A 88 2.16 -4.77 0.05
CA ASN A 88 1.95 -3.96 1.25
C ASN A 88 1.19 -4.73 2.34
N THR A 89 0.16 -5.50 1.94
CA THR A 89 -0.60 -6.34 2.88
C THR A 89 0.26 -7.48 3.43
N ALA A 90 1.03 -8.16 2.58
CA ALA A 90 1.92 -9.23 3.00
C ALA A 90 2.95 -8.73 4.03
N LEU A 91 3.56 -7.56 3.79
CA LEU A 91 4.51 -6.96 4.71
C LEU A 91 3.87 -6.65 6.08
N GLY A 92 2.67 -6.07 6.07
CA GLY A 92 1.90 -5.81 7.29
C GLY A 92 1.48 -7.09 8.04
N LEU A 93 1.15 -8.18 7.33
CA LEU A 93 0.85 -9.48 7.94
C LEU A 93 2.07 -10.09 8.62
N THR A 94 3.28 -9.81 8.12
CA THR A 94 4.54 -10.16 8.76
C THR A 94 4.99 -9.15 9.82
N ARG A 95 4.17 -8.14 10.14
CA ARG A 95 4.49 -7.06 11.10
C ARG A 95 5.83 -6.38 10.83
N ASP A 96 6.19 -6.28 9.55
CA ASP A 96 7.47 -5.75 9.10
C ASP A 96 8.70 -6.49 9.66
N ASP A 97 8.54 -7.74 10.14
CA ASP A 97 9.60 -8.55 10.75
C ASP A 97 10.35 -9.39 9.69
N PRO A 98 11.65 -9.11 9.45
CA PRO A 98 12.46 -9.89 8.50
C PRO A 98 12.56 -11.37 8.85
N LEU A 99 12.55 -11.74 10.13
CA LEU A 99 12.69 -13.14 10.55
C LEU A 99 11.48 -13.98 10.13
N ILE A 100 10.28 -13.39 10.16
CA ILE A 100 9.07 -14.04 9.66
C ILE A 100 9.19 -14.27 8.15
N LEU A 101 9.65 -13.26 7.39
CA LEU A 101 9.82 -13.37 5.94
C LEU A 101 10.87 -14.43 5.56
N GLU A 102 11.99 -14.49 6.26
CA GLU A 102 13.02 -15.53 6.09
C GLU A 102 12.49 -16.93 6.40
N GLY A 103 11.70 -17.07 7.47
CA GLY A 103 11.01 -18.32 7.80
C GLY A 103 10.06 -18.77 6.70
N LEU A 104 9.26 -17.85 6.13
CA LEU A 104 8.36 -18.15 5.01
C LEU A 104 9.12 -18.57 3.74
N ILE A 105 10.24 -17.90 3.43
CA ILE A 105 11.11 -18.31 2.30
C ILE A 105 11.64 -19.73 2.53
N SER A 106 12.10 -20.03 3.75
CA SER A 106 12.66 -21.34 4.11
C SER A 106 11.60 -22.44 4.03
N TYR A 107 10.40 -22.18 4.54
CA TYR A 107 9.25 -23.07 4.44
C TYR A 107 8.88 -23.38 2.98
N LEU A 108 8.85 -22.36 2.12
CA LEU A 108 8.59 -22.54 0.69
C LEU A 108 9.67 -23.37 -0.01
N LYS A 109 10.94 -23.22 0.38
CA LYS A 109 12.04 -24.01 -0.19
C LYS A 109 11.89 -25.49 0.18
N ILE A 110 11.61 -25.78 1.45
CA ILE A 110 11.42 -27.16 1.92
C ILE A 110 10.23 -27.82 1.23
N THR A 111 9.08 -27.16 1.22
CA THR A 111 7.82 -27.72 0.69
C THR A 111 7.76 -27.79 -0.84
N ARG A 112 8.59 -27.01 -1.57
CA ARG A 112 8.69 -27.10 -3.03
C ARG A 112 9.51 -28.28 -3.51
N THR A 113 10.47 -28.75 -2.72
CA THR A 113 11.23 -29.97 -3.02
C THR A 113 10.28 -31.17 -3.13
N ASP A 114 9.28 -31.25 -2.25
CA ASP A 114 8.27 -32.32 -2.24
C ASP A 114 7.33 -32.34 -3.47
N GLN A 115 7.18 -31.22 -4.18
CA GLN A 115 6.34 -31.15 -5.38
C GLN A 115 7.10 -31.35 -6.69
N GLN A 116 8.43 -31.17 -6.70
CA GLN A 116 9.24 -31.46 -7.88
C GLN A 116 9.50 -32.97 -8.03
N GLU A 117 9.65 -33.71 -6.93
CA GLU A 117 9.82 -35.18 -6.96
C GLU A 117 8.57 -35.89 -7.54
N LYS A 118 7.36 -35.46 -7.16
CA LYS A 118 6.09 -36.04 -7.67
C LYS A 118 5.79 -35.75 -9.15
N ARG A 119 6.55 -34.84 -9.78
CA ARG A 119 6.33 -34.44 -11.18
C ARG A 119 7.24 -35.19 -12.15
N HIS A 120 8.25 -35.91 -11.64
CA HIS A 120 9.17 -36.74 -12.42
C HIS A 120 8.77 -38.24 -12.49
N GLU A 121 7.72 -38.66 -11.79
CA GLU A 121 7.16 -40.03 -11.82
C GLU A 121 5.92 -40.18 -12.73
N LYS A 122 5.68 -39.26 -13.66
CA LYS A 122 4.61 -39.38 -14.66
C LYS A 122 5.14 -39.40 -16.08
#